data_AF-J9F9J6-F1
#
_entry.id   AF-J9F9J6-F1
#
_cell.length_a   1.000
_cell.length_b   1.000
_cell.length_c   1.000
_cell.angle_alpha   90.00
_cell.angle_beta   90.00
_cell.angle_gamma   90.00
#
_symmetry.space_group_name_H-M   'P 1'
#
loop_
_entity.id
_entity.type
_entity.pdbx_description
1 polymer ?
#
loop_
_entity_poly.entity_id
_entity_poly.type
_entity_poly.pdbx_seq_one_letter_code
_entity_poly.pdbx_strand_id
1 'polypeptide(L)'
;MQNDKLLYEYGAEMAKECKALGISVNFAPVVDVNSNSNNPVIGTRSFGEKPSNVSSKAIAYSRGLEDNGVMSVSKHFPGHGDTHDDSHKTLPVIERSMIELQASDLIPFKNYFKAGLSGVMIAHLNIPALKTGKMPSSLCSSVVTKLLKEEMGFKGL
;
A
#
# COMPACT_ATOMS: atom_id res chain seq x y z
N MET A 1 16.68 5.58 -7.04
CA MET A 1 16.46 7.01 -6.71
C MET A 1 16.75 7.24 -5.24
N GLN A 2 17.65 8.17 -4.91
CA GLN A 2 17.98 8.57 -3.52
C GLN A 2 17.40 9.94 -3.13
N ASN A 3 16.74 10.63 -4.07
CA ASN A 3 16.19 11.96 -3.85
C ASN A 3 14.66 11.92 -3.79
N ASP A 4 14.12 11.97 -2.57
CA ASP A 4 12.68 11.93 -2.33
C ASP A 4 11.97 13.22 -2.80
N LYS A 5 12.71 14.32 -3.03
CA LYS A 5 12.16 15.57 -3.60
C LYS A 5 11.56 15.36 -4.98
N LEU A 6 12.21 14.56 -5.83
CA LEU A 6 11.71 14.27 -7.18
C LEU A 6 10.38 13.49 -7.15
N LEU A 7 10.17 12.67 -6.11
CA LEU A 7 8.91 11.94 -5.96
C LEU A 7 7.77 12.85 -5.52
N TYR A 8 8.05 13.82 -4.65
CA TYR A 8 7.07 14.86 -4.32
C TYR A 8 6.69 15.66 -5.57
N GLU A 9 7.67 16.14 -6.33
CA GLU A 9 7.44 16.89 -7.58
C GLU A 9 6.65 16.06 -8.59
N TYR A 10 6.95 14.75 -8.71
CA TYR A 10 6.19 13.86 -9.56
C TYR A 10 4.74 13.70 -9.10
N GLY A 11 4.50 13.58 -7.77
CA GLY A 11 3.15 13.59 -7.21
C GLY A 11 2.39 14.88 -7.51
N ALA A 12 3.06 16.03 -7.41
CA ALA A 12 2.47 17.34 -7.69
C ALA A 12 2.07 17.50 -9.17
N GLU A 13 2.93 17.09 -10.11
CA GLU A 13 2.59 17.13 -11.54
C GLU A 13 1.46 16.13 -11.88
N MET A 14 1.45 14.94 -11.25
CA MET A 14 0.31 14.02 -11.38
C MET A 14 -1.00 14.61 -10.87
N ALA A 15 -1.00 15.29 -9.72
CA ALA A 15 -2.19 15.95 -9.23
C ALA A 15 -2.70 17.04 -10.19
N LYS A 16 -1.79 17.80 -10.81
CA LYS A 16 -2.13 18.81 -11.80
C LYS A 16 -2.79 18.20 -13.05
N GLU A 17 -2.25 17.09 -13.56
CA GLU A 17 -2.88 16.36 -14.68
C GLU A 17 -4.23 15.77 -14.28
N CYS A 18 -4.33 15.13 -13.11
CA CYS A 18 -5.59 14.62 -12.57
C CYS A 18 -6.65 15.72 -12.48
N LYS A 19 -6.31 16.89 -11.95
CA LYS A 19 -7.23 18.01 -11.81
C LYS A 19 -7.67 18.60 -13.15
N ALA A 20 -6.79 18.65 -14.14
CA ALA A 20 -7.15 19.06 -15.49
C ALA A 20 -8.23 18.14 -16.10
N LEU A 21 -8.28 16.88 -15.67
CA LEU A 21 -9.26 15.88 -16.08
C LEU A 21 -10.45 15.73 -15.11
N GLY A 22 -10.50 16.51 -14.03
CA GLY A 22 -11.55 16.42 -13.00
C GLY A 22 -11.43 15.21 -12.05
N ILE A 23 -10.27 14.55 -12.00
CA ILE A 23 -9.98 13.42 -11.12
C ILE A 23 -9.56 13.94 -9.73
N SER A 24 -10.26 13.50 -8.68
CA SER A 24 -10.02 13.91 -7.28
C SER A 24 -9.35 12.84 -6.41
N VAL A 25 -9.27 11.60 -6.89
CA VAL A 25 -8.66 10.47 -6.17
C VAL A 25 -7.75 9.72 -7.12
N ASN A 26 -6.50 9.49 -6.69
CA ASN A 26 -5.56 8.64 -7.39
C ASN A 26 -5.29 7.40 -6.53
N PHE A 27 -5.54 6.21 -7.10
CA PHE A 27 -5.21 4.94 -6.46
C PHE A 27 -3.71 4.65 -6.53
N ALA A 28 -2.93 5.51 -5.90
CA ALA A 28 -1.49 5.46 -5.75
C ALA A 28 -1.11 6.14 -4.43
N PRO A 29 0.00 5.77 -3.79
CA PRO A 29 1.06 4.89 -4.30
C PRO A 29 0.86 3.40 -4.00
N VAL A 30 1.58 2.56 -4.76
CA VAL A 30 1.88 1.20 -4.32
C VAL A 30 2.92 1.27 -3.20
N VAL A 31 2.59 0.68 -2.05
CA VAL A 31 3.45 0.63 -0.86
C VAL A 31 3.86 -0.80 -0.50
N ASP A 32 3.56 -1.75 -1.38
CA ASP A 32 4.00 -3.14 -1.26
C ASP A 32 5.54 -3.21 -1.29
N VAL A 33 6.13 -3.91 -0.32
CA VAL A 33 7.58 -4.16 -0.26
C VAL A 33 7.88 -5.35 -1.16
N ASN A 34 8.67 -5.17 -2.22
CA ASN A 34 8.97 -6.26 -3.14
C ASN A 34 10.00 -7.24 -2.52
N SER A 35 9.56 -8.08 -1.59
CA SER A 35 10.40 -9.09 -0.92
C SER A 35 10.76 -10.27 -1.83
N ASN A 36 9.99 -10.47 -2.90
CA ASN A 36 10.17 -11.56 -3.85
C ASN A 36 10.51 -10.99 -5.24
N SER A 37 11.75 -11.23 -5.71
CA SER A 37 12.22 -10.78 -7.01
C SER A 37 11.46 -11.39 -8.20
N ASN A 38 10.77 -12.52 -7.99
CA ASN A 38 9.95 -13.20 -8.98
C ASN A 38 8.46 -12.82 -8.91
N ASN A 39 8.08 -11.82 -8.10
CA ASN A 39 6.68 -11.39 -8.00
C ASN A 39 6.18 -10.82 -9.36
N PRO A 40 5.17 -11.44 -10.01
CA PRO A 40 4.75 -11.05 -11.35
C PRO A 40 3.88 -9.79 -11.38
N VAL A 41 3.33 -9.35 -10.23
CA VAL A 41 2.31 -8.28 -10.16
C VAL A 41 2.84 -6.99 -9.55
N ILE A 42 3.74 -7.06 -8.57
CA ILE A 42 4.31 -5.88 -7.92
C ILE A 42 5.58 -5.43 -8.63
N GLY A 43 6.67 -6.21 -8.60
CA GLY A 43 7.88 -5.96 -9.37
C GLY A 43 8.29 -4.48 -9.44
N THR A 44 8.29 -3.92 -10.65
CA THR A 44 8.66 -2.51 -10.94
C THR A 44 7.69 -1.45 -10.41
N ARG A 45 6.52 -1.85 -9.91
CA ARG A 45 5.54 -0.94 -9.28
C ARG A 45 5.89 -0.61 -7.84
N SER A 46 6.72 -1.42 -7.19
CA SER A 46 7.21 -1.12 -5.84
C SER A 46 8.38 -0.13 -5.89
N PHE A 47 8.50 0.68 -4.84
CA PHE A 47 9.66 1.53 -4.62
C PHE A 47 10.92 0.77 -4.15
N GLY A 48 10.81 -0.55 -3.92
CA GLY A 48 11.92 -1.47 -3.71
C GLY A 48 11.69 -2.50 -2.60
N GLU A 49 12.78 -3.09 -2.15
CA GLU A 49 12.77 -4.24 -1.22
C GLU A 49 12.92 -3.83 0.25
N LYS A 50 13.32 -2.57 0.52
CA LYS A 50 13.56 -2.06 1.88
C LYS A 50 12.33 -1.30 2.38
N PRO A 51 11.66 -1.74 3.48
CA PRO A 51 10.43 -1.10 3.97
C PRO A 51 10.57 0.39 4.29
N SER A 52 11.70 0.81 4.85
CA SER A 52 11.99 2.23 5.14
C SER A 52 12.04 3.09 3.88
N ASN A 53 12.68 2.57 2.83
CA ASN A 53 12.80 3.21 1.54
C ASN A 53 11.47 3.25 0.78
N VAL A 54 10.66 2.18 0.86
CA VAL A 54 9.30 2.19 0.31
C VAL A 54 8.45 3.24 1.02
N SER A 55 8.55 3.32 2.35
CA SER A 55 7.83 4.29 3.16
C SER A 55 8.14 5.73 2.78
N SER A 56 9.42 6.13 2.74
CA SER A 56 9.80 7.52 2.51
C SER A 56 9.37 8.00 1.12
N LYS A 57 9.55 7.14 0.11
CA LYS A 57 9.19 7.40 -1.29
C LYS A 57 7.69 7.48 -1.51
N ALA A 58 6.94 6.53 -0.95
CA ALA A 58 5.49 6.55 -1.01
C ALA A 58 4.92 7.81 -0.36
N ILE A 59 5.42 8.20 0.81
CA ILE A 59 4.96 9.40 1.52
C ILE A 59 5.29 10.67 0.72
N ALA A 60 6.49 10.77 0.14
CA ALA A 60 6.87 11.92 -0.68
C ALA A 60 5.92 12.10 -1.87
N TYR A 61 5.68 11.02 -2.63
CA TYR A 61 4.74 11.04 -3.76
C TYR A 61 3.30 11.38 -3.33
N SER A 62 2.84 10.78 -2.24
CA SER A 62 1.49 10.98 -1.70
C SER A 62 1.25 12.42 -1.24
N ARG A 63 2.23 13.03 -0.58
CA ARG A 63 2.19 14.45 -0.22
C ARG A 63 2.11 15.35 -1.44
N GLY A 64 2.87 15.03 -2.50
CA GLY A 64 2.78 15.75 -3.76
C GLY A 64 1.36 15.73 -4.33
N LEU A 65 0.67 14.59 -4.26
CA LEU A 65 -0.74 14.48 -4.67
C LEU A 65 -1.67 15.30 -3.78
N GLU A 66 -1.62 15.06 -2.45
CA GLU A 66 -2.59 15.60 -1.49
C GLU A 66 -2.45 17.11 -1.28
N ASP A 67 -1.22 17.65 -1.23
CA ASP A 67 -0.97 19.09 -1.14
C ASP A 67 -1.54 19.85 -2.35
N ASN A 68 -1.73 19.16 -3.48
CA ASN A 68 -2.29 19.72 -4.71
C ASN A 68 -3.76 19.39 -4.93
N GLY A 69 -4.41 18.76 -3.95
CA GLY A 69 -5.86 18.53 -3.92
C GLY A 69 -6.33 17.23 -4.58
N VAL A 70 -5.45 16.23 -4.71
CA VAL A 70 -5.81 14.88 -5.17
C VAL A 70 -5.54 13.88 -4.05
N MET A 71 -6.56 13.15 -3.64
CA MET A 71 -6.46 12.14 -2.58
C MET A 71 -5.53 11.02 -3.01
N SER A 72 -4.57 10.65 -2.14
CA SER A 72 -3.73 9.49 -2.34
C SER A 72 -4.30 8.26 -1.63
N VAL A 73 -4.12 7.08 -2.23
CA VAL A 73 -4.61 5.80 -1.69
C VAL A 73 -3.50 4.77 -1.74
N SER A 74 -2.93 4.48 -0.57
CA SER A 74 -1.89 3.45 -0.40
C SER A 74 -2.44 2.05 -0.69
N LYS A 75 -1.67 1.21 -1.38
CA LYS A 75 -2.09 -0.15 -1.75
C LYS A 75 -0.95 -1.16 -1.84
N HIS A 76 -1.16 -2.46 -1.64
CA HIS A 76 -2.45 -3.12 -1.38
C HIS A 76 -2.43 -3.76 0.02
N PHE A 77 -3.19 -3.19 0.96
CA PHE A 77 -3.18 -3.61 2.36
C PHE A 77 -3.65 -5.06 2.52
N PRO A 78 -3.00 -5.91 3.35
CA PRO A 78 -1.90 -5.61 4.27
C PRO A 78 -0.48 -5.82 3.71
N GLY A 79 -0.33 -5.98 2.39
CA GLY A 79 0.94 -6.20 1.71
C GLY A 79 0.86 -7.32 0.68
N HIS A 80 1.06 -6.99 -0.59
CA HIS A 80 0.99 -7.88 -1.76
C HIS A 80 2.39 -8.18 -2.35
N GLY A 81 3.44 -7.81 -1.62
CA GLY A 81 4.83 -7.86 -2.09
C GLY A 81 5.42 -9.26 -2.26
N ASP A 82 4.81 -10.26 -1.62
CA ASP A 82 5.36 -11.63 -1.50
C ASP A 82 4.55 -12.68 -2.29
N THR A 83 3.67 -12.26 -3.20
CA THR A 83 2.86 -13.23 -3.96
C THR A 83 3.62 -13.87 -5.11
N HIS A 84 3.44 -15.17 -5.26
CA HIS A 84 3.81 -15.93 -6.45
C HIS A 84 2.68 -15.98 -7.50
N ASP A 85 1.44 -15.69 -7.08
CA ASP A 85 0.24 -15.75 -7.91
C ASP A 85 -0.31 -14.36 -8.24
N ASP A 86 -0.94 -14.25 -9.41
CA ASP A 86 -1.65 -13.06 -9.84
C ASP A 86 -3.06 -13.00 -9.25
N SER A 87 -3.31 -12.03 -8.35
CA SER A 87 -4.62 -11.85 -7.72
C SER A 87 -5.76 -11.55 -8.70
N HIS A 88 -5.46 -11.17 -9.94
CA HIS A 88 -6.49 -10.99 -10.97
C HIS A 88 -7.03 -12.34 -11.50
N LYS A 89 -6.34 -13.45 -11.21
CA LYS A 89 -6.66 -14.79 -11.73
C LYS A 89 -7.04 -15.78 -10.63
N THR A 90 -6.48 -15.62 -9.44
CA THR A 90 -6.71 -16.51 -8.29
C THR A 90 -6.77 -15.70 -7.00
N LEU A 91 -7.10 -16.35 -5.88
CA LEU A 91 -6.96 -15.77 -4.54
C LEU A 91 -5.57 -16.13 -3.99
N PRO A 92 -4.57 -15.23 -4.00
CA PRO A 92 -3.23 -15.57 -3.57
C PRO A 92 -3.19 -15.88 -2.09
N VAL A 93 -2.38 -16.86 -1.71
CA VAL A 93 -2.10 -17.18 -0.31
C VAL A 93 -0.78 -16.56 0.10
N ILE A 94 -0.78 -15.75 1.17
CA ILE A 94 0.42 -15.21 1.80
C ILE A 94 0.72 -16.04 3.04
N GLU A 95 1.78 -16.84 3.00
CA GLU A 95 2.16 -17.73 4.11
C GLU A 95 3.01 -17.05 5.20
N ARG A 96 3.28 -15.74 5.05
CA ARG A 96 4.04 -14.95 6.03
C ARG A 96 3.39 -14.99 7.42
N SER A 97 4.22 -15.13 8.43
CA SER A 97 3.84 -15.01 9.84
C SER A 97 3.50 -13.56 10.20
N MET A 98 2.78 -13.37 11.31
CA MET A 98 2.47 -12.01 11.80
C MET A 98 3.74 -11.20 12.11
N ILE A 99 4.79 -11.86 12.61
CA ILE A 99 6.07 -11.23 12.91
C ILE A 99 6.72 -10.69 11.63
N GLU A 100 6.72 -11.48 10.55
CA GLU A 100 7.26 -11.07 9.25
C GLU A 100 6.47 -9.94 8.62
N LEU A 101 5.13 -9.98 8.72
CA LEU A 101 4.26 -8.89 8.26
C LEU A 101 4.55 -7.60 9.02
N GLN A 102 4.70 -7.66 10.35
CA GLN A 102 5.02 -6.50 11.18
C GLN A 102 6.42 -5.94 10.92
N ALA A 103 7.38 -6.81 10.60
CA ALA A 103 8.77 -6.44 10.34
C ALA A 103 9.03 -5.93 8.91
N SER A 104 8.06 -6.07 8.00
CA SER A 104 8.22 -5.67 6.59
C SER A 104 6.96 -5.03 6.01
N ASP A 105 5.96 -5.85 5.69
CA ASP A 105 4.80 -5.50 4.86
C ASP A 105 3.94 -4.36 5.44
N LEU A 106 3.76 -4.36 6.77
CA LEU A 106 2.94 -3.37 7.47
C LEU A 106 3.68 -2.05 7.73
N ILE A 107 5.00 -2.01 7.60
CA ILE A 107 5.80 -0.81 7.92
C ILE A 107 5.43 0.38 7.02
N PRO A 108 5.35 0.24 5.67
CA PRO A 108 4.94 1.34 4.80
C PRO A 108 3.55 1.88 5.13
N PHE A 109 2.57 1.01 5.38
CA PHE A 109 1.22 1.42 5.77
C PHE A 109 1.22 2.17 7.11
N LYS A 110 1.92 1.64 8.12
CA LYS A 110 2.05 2.29 9.43
C LYS A 110 2.64 3.71 9.30
N ASN A 111 3.65 3.87 8.45
CA ASN A 111 4.29 5.18 8.22
C ASN A 111 3.38 6.12 7.40
N TYR A 112 2.67 5.59 6.41
CA TYR A 112 1.67 6.33 5.63
C TYR A 112 0.53 6.86 6.51
N PHE A 113 0.00 6.04 7.43
CA PHE A 113 -1.04 6.46 8.38
C PHE A 113 -0.52 7.52 9.35
N LYS A 114 0.69 7.36 9.88
CA LYS A 114 1.33 8.37 10.73
C LYS A 114 1.58 9.70 10.01
N ALA A 115 1.77 9.67 8.69
CA ALA A 115 1.92 10.87 7.88
C ALA A 115 0.59 11.60 7.63
N GLY A 116 -0.56 11.03 8.03
CA GLY A 116 -1.88 11.65 7.91
C GLY A 116 -2.51 11.54 6.52
N LEU A 117 -2.06 10.60 5.69
CA LEU A 117 -2.48 10.48 4.29
C LEU A 117 -3.79 9.69 4.14
N SER A 118 -4.52 9.97 3.06
CA SER A 118 -5.97 9.96 3.09
C SER A 118 -6.65 8.59 2.93
N GLY A 119 -6.18 7.74 2.02
CA GLY A 119 -6.85 6.47 1.71
C GLY A 119 -5.98 5.21 1.79
N VAL A 120 -6.64 4.06 1.97
CA VAL A 120 -6.02 2.74 1.85
C VAL A 120 -6.89 1.79 1.03
N MET A 121 -6.28 1.05 0.11
CA MET A 121 -6.95 0.00 -0.65
C MET A 121 -6.53 -1.37 -0.11
N ILE A 122 -7.54 -2.19 0.18
CA ILE A 122 -7.35 -3.53 0.73
C ILE A 122 -7.31 -4.55 -0.40
N ALA A 123 -6.29 -5.41 -0.37
CA ALA A 123 -6.09 -6.46 -1.34
C ALA A 123 -7.10 -7.61 -1.17
N HIS A 124 -7.18 -8.47 -2.18
CA HIS A 124 -7.86 -9.77 -2.10
C HIS A 124 -6.82 -10.85 -1.87
N LEU A 125 -6.40 -11.04 -0.62
CA LEU A 125 -5.37 -12.03 -0.23
C LEU A 125 -5.92 -12.97 0.85
N ASN A 126 -5.55 -14.24 0.77
CA ASN A 126 -5.76 -15.19 1.86
C ASN A 126 -4.48 -15.24 2.72
N ILE A 127 -4.56 -14.79 3.96
CA ILE A 127 -3.42 -14.64 4.87
C ILE A 127 -3.73 -15.40 6.17
N PRO A 128 -3.29 -16.67 6.30
CA PRO A 128 -3.59 -17.49 7.47
C PRO A 128 -3.20 -16.84 8.80
N ALA A 129 -2.07 -16.11 8.85
CA ALA A 129 -1.63 -15.38 10.04
C ALA A 129 -2.63 -14.30 10.52
N LEU A 130 -3.45 -13.76 9.60
CA LEU A 130 -4.51 -12.79 9.89
C LEU A 130 -5.90 -13.44 9.99
N LYS A 131 -5.96 -14.77 10.03
CA LYS A 131 -7.19 -15.55 10.18
C LYS A 131 -8.23 -15.26 9.08
N THR A 132 -7.78 -15.04 7.85
CA THR A 132 -8.69 -14.78 6.71
C THR A 132 -9.56 -15.98 6.35
N GLY A 133 -9.14 -17.20 6.69
CA GLY A 133 -9.99 -18.40 6.58
C GLY A 133 -10.46 -18.70 5.15
N LYS A 134 -9.58 -18.55 4.15
CA LYS A 134 -9.89 -18.70 2.71
C LYS A 134 -10.83 -17.62 2.13
N MET A 135 -11.20 -16.61 2.90
CA MET A 135 -11.82 -15.40 2.37
C MET A 135 -10.74 -14.38 1.99
N PRO A 136 -11.00 -13.48 1.03
CA PRO A 136 -10.09 -12.38 0.73
C PRO A 136 -10.05 -11.39 1.88
N SER A 137 -8.86 -10.87 2.18
CA SER A 137 -8.60 -9.87 3.23
C SER A 137 -9.55 -8.67 3.21
N SER A 138 -10.00 -8.23 2.04
CA SER A 138 -10.98 -7.15 1.88
C SER A 138 -12.37 -7.44 2.48
N LEU A 139 -12.70 -8.71 2.71
CA LEU A 139 -13.98 -9.15 3.28
C LEU A 139 -13.82 -9.69 4.71
N CYS A 140 -12.60 -9.66 5.27
CA CYS A 140 -12.32 -10.19 6.61
C CYS A 140 -12.31 -9.09 7.67
N SER A 141 -13.19 -9.17 8.66
CA SER A 141 -13.21 -8.23 9.80
C SER A 141 -11.92 -8.25 10.63
N SER A 142 -11.21 -9.38 10.67
CA SER A 142 -9.89 -9.49 11.30
C SER A 142 -8.83 -8.59 10.64
N VAL A 143 -8.99 -8.29 9.35
CA VAL A 143 -8.08 -7.41 8.60
C VAL A 143 -8.62 -5.98 8.59
N VAL A 144 -9.87 -5.77 8.17
CA VAL A 144 -10.43 -4.43 7.96
C VAL A 144 -10.73 -3.72 9.28
N THR A 145 -11.33 -4.41 10.25
CA THR A 145 -11.73 -3.79 11.52
C THR A 145 -10.61 -3.90 12.54
N LYS A 146 -10.21 -5.13 12.86
CA LYS A 146 -9.26 -5.38 13.95
C LYS A 146 -7.86 -4.85 13.61
N LEU A 147 -7.26 -5.29 12.50
CA LEU A 147 -5.90 -4.85 12.17
C LEU A 147 -5.87 -3.38 11.71
N LEU A 148 -6.61 -3.02 10.66
CA LEU A 148 -6.49 -1.70 10.03
C LEU A 148 -7.02 -0.55 10.92
N LYS A 149 -8.26 -0.68 11.43
CA LYS A 149 -8.93 0.41 12.15
C LYS A 149 -8.59 0.47 13.64
N GLU A 150 -8.54 -0.68 14.31
CA GLU A 150 -8.31 -0.75 15.76
C GLU A 150 -6.81 -0.78 16.09
N GLU A 151 -6.06 -1.77 15.59
CA GLU A 151 -4.64 -1.95 15.94
C GLU A 151 -3.72 -0.92 15.28
N MET A 152 -3.89 -0.66 13.98
CA MET A 152 -3.08 0.33 13.24
C MET A 152 -3.66 1.75 13.30
N GLY A 153 -4.88 1.91 13.80
CA GLY A 153 -5.49 3.20 14.10
C GLY A 153 -5.80 4.06 12.89
N PHE A 154 -5.93 3.49 11.68
CA PHE A 154 -6.22 4.27 10.48
C PHE A 154 -7.61 4.93 10.55
N LYS A 155 -7.66 6.24 10.27
CA LYS A 155 -8.87 7.08 10.37
C LYS A 155 -9.32 7.67 9.03
N GLY A 156 -8.59 7.38 7.95
CA GLY A 156 -8.94 7.83 6.60
C GLY A 156 -9.99 6.93 5.93
N LEU A 157 -10.00 6.97 4.59
CA LEU A 157 -10.93 6.21 3.75
C LEU A 157 -10.44 4.78 3.49
#